data_AF-A0A927H3A0-F1
#
_entry.id   AF-A0A927H3A0-F1
#
_cell.length_a   1.000
_cell.length_b   1.000
_cell.length_c   1.000
_cell.angle_alpha   90.00
_cell.angle_beta   90.00
_cell.angle_gamma   90.00
#
_symmetry.space_group_name_H-M   'P 1'
#
loop_
_entity.id
_entity.type
_entity.pdbx_description
1 polymer ?
#
loop_
_entity_poly.entity_id
_entity_poly.type
_entity_poly.pdbx_seq_one_letter_code
_entity_poly.pdbx_strand_id
1 'polypeptide(L)'
;MRFRQVHLDFHTSEHINGIGRNFSKEQFQDMLKLGHVNSITIFSKCHHGWAYHPSEANEIHPGLTFDLLGAIIEAAHEIGVKTYAFIRGVRRTRDGRER
;
A
#
# COMPACT_ATOMS: atom_id res chain seq x y z
N MET A 1 -21.85 10.35 -14.51
CA MET A 1 -20.89 10.77 -13.47
C MET A 1 -19.48 10.55 -13.99
N ARG A 2 -18.53 11.45 -13.73
CA ARG A 2 -17.11 11.22 -14.03
C ARG A 2 -16.49 10.54 -12.81
N PHE A 3 -15.85 9.39 -13.02
CA PHE A 3 -15.22 8.60 -11.95
C PHE A 3 -13.80 8.27 -12.37
N ARG A 4 -12.82 8.66 -11.56
CA ARG A 4 -11.41 8.37 -11.78
C ARG A 4 -10.90 7.46 -10.68
N GLN A 5 -10.54 6.24 -11.09
CA GLN A 5 -9.88 5.26 -10.24
C GLN A 5 -8.41 5.13 -10.65
N VAL A 6 -7.53 5.03 -9.66
CA VAL A 6 -6.10 4.77 -9.86
C VAL A 6 -5.70 3.51 -9.12
N HIS A 7 -4.93 2.64 -9.77
CA HIS A 7 -4.26 1.52 -9.10
C HIS A 7 -2.84 1.97 -8.75
N LEU A 8 -2.53 2.05 -7.45
CA LEU A 8 -1.21 2.37 -6.92
C LEU A 8 -0.46 1.07 -6.65
N ASP A 9 0.25 0.61 -7.68
CA ASP A 9 1.04 -0.62 -7.67
C ASP A 9 2.49 -0.31 -7.26
N PHE A 10 3.01 -1.05 -6.27
CA PHE A 10 4.42 -1.04 -5.89
C PHE A 10 4.89 -2.44 -5.44
N HIS A 11 5.94 -2.94 -6.11
CA HIS A 11 6.57 -4.22 -5.82
C HIS A 11 8.00 -4.00 -5.35
N THR A 12 8.18 -4.00 -4.05
CA THR A 12 9.48 -3.70 -3.46
C THR A 12 10.15 -4.99 -3.00
N SER A 13 11.39 -5.23 -3.45
CA SER A 13 12.20 -6.35 -2.99
C SER A 13 12.73 -6.06 -1.59
N GLU A 14 12.96 -7.13 -0.82
CA GLU A 14 13.57 -7.13 0.51
C GLU A 14 14.92 -6.38 0.57
N HIS A 15 15.62 -6.26 -0.55
CA HIS A 15 16.90 -5.55 -0.63
C HIS A 15 16.77 -4.03 -0.62
N ILE A 16 15.56 -3.50 -0.82
CA ILE A 16 15.27 -2.07 -0.82
C ILE A 16 14.84 -1.65 0.59
N ASN A 17 15.64 -0.78 1.19
CA ASN A 17 15.44 -0.28 2.54
C ASN A 17 14.76 1.09 2.57
N GLY A 18 14.14 1.42 3.71
CA GLY A 18 13.56 2.75 3.95
C GLY A 18 12.30 3.03 3.14
N ILE A 19 11.48 1.99 2.92
CA ILE A 19 10.22 2.11 2.18
C ILE A 19 9.28 3.01 2.97
N GLY A 20 8.66 3.96 2.27
CA GLY A 20 7.71 4.88 2.89
C GLY A 20 8.34 5.90 3.85
N ARG A 21 9.66 5.91 4.04
CA ARG A 21 10.32 6.82 5.02
C ARG A 21 10.06 8.31 4.78
N ASN A 22 9.76 8.68 3.52
CA ASN A 22 9.45 10.04 3.10
C ASN A 22 7.96 10.22 2.79
N PHE A 23 7.10 9.29 3.22
CA PHE A 23 5.66 9.44 3.05
C PHE A 23 5.19 10.69 3.78
N SER A 24 4.52 11.59 3.04
CA SER A 24 3.88 12.77 3.59
C SER A 24 2.40 12.72 3.28
N LYS A 25 1.57 12.75 4.32
CA LYS A 25 0.11 12.75 4.20
C LYS A 25 -0.36 13.92 3.34
N GLU A 26 0.16 15.12 3.60
CA GLU A 26 -0.19 16.35 2.90
C GLU A 26 0.15 16.25 1.40
N GLN A 27 1.39 15.85 1.10
CA GLN A 27 1.83 15.68 -0.29
C GLN A 27 1.00 14.62 -1.03
N PHE A 28 0.65 13.52 -0.36
CA PHE A 28 -0.19 12.48 -0.94
C PHE A 28 -1.61 12.98 -1.25
N GLN A 29 -2.23 13.69 -0.30
CA GLN A 29 -3.56 14.29 -0.46
C GLN A 29 -3.58 15.31 -1.59
N ASP A 30 -2.56 16.16 -1.69
CA ASP A 30 -2.45 17.18 -2.74
C ASP A 30 -2.38 16.55 -4.13
N MET A 31 -1.64 15.44 -4.28
CA MET A 31 -1.57 14.72 -5.56
C MET A 31 -2.90 14.07 -5.94
N LEU A 32 -3.65 13.51 -4.97
CA LEU A 32 -4.98 12.96 -5.24
C LEU A 32 -5.98 14.05 -5.66
N LYS A 33 -5.94 15.22 -5.03
CA LYS A 33 -6.77 16.37 -5.37
C LYS A 33 -6.42 16.93 -6.75
N LEU A 34 -5.13 17.13 -7.02
CA LEU A 34 -4.62 17.60 -8.31
C LEU A 34 -5.02 16.64 -9.44
N GLY A 35 -4.96 15.33 -9.19
CA GLY A 35 -5.38 14.31 -10.14
C GLY A 35 -6.90 14.17 -10.30
N HIS A 36 -7.71 14.86 -9.49
CA HIS A 36 -9.16 14.68 -9.40
C HIS A 36 -9.55 13.19 -9.21
N VAL A 37 -8.82 12.49 -8.34
CA VAL A 37 -9.01 11.06 -8.08
C VAL A 37 -10.22 10.84 -7.17
N ASN A 38 -11.06 9.85 -7.49
CA ASN A 38 -12.24 9.50 -6.69
C ASN A 38 -12.05 8.21 -5.89
N SER A 39 -11.22 7.29 -6.40
CA SER A 39 -10.82 6.10 -5.66
C SER A 39 -9.41 5.65 -6.01
N ILE A 40 -8.79 4.97 -5.05
CA ILE A 40 -7.51 4.31 -5.22
C ILE A 40 -7.62 2.84 -4.83
N THR A 41 -6.94 1.99 -5.60
CA THR A 41 -6.66 0.61 -5.24
C THR A 41 -5.18 0.53 -4.85
N ILE A 42 -4.88 0.02 -3.66
CA ILE A 42 -3.53 0.05 -3.07
C ILE A 42 -3.15 -1.36 -2.65
N PHE A 43 -1.88 -1.76 -2.78
CA PHE A 43 -1.44 -3.04 -2.26
C PHE A 43 -1.44 -3.11 -0.74
N SER A 44 -2.10 -4.14 -0.22
CA SER A 44 -1.85 -4.65 1.13
C SER A 44 -0.56 -5.46 1.18
N LYS A 45 -0.26 -6.20 0.11
CA LYS A 45 0.98 -6.96 -0.06
C LYS A 45 1.40 -7.08 -1.51
N CYS A 46 2.71 -7.19 -1.75
CA CYS A 46 3.27 -7.32 -3.11
C CYS A 46 3.50 -8.77 -3.54
N HIS A 47 3.97 -8.97 -4.78
CA HIS A 47 4.25 -10.31 -5.30
C HIS A 47 5.43 -11.02 -4.61
N HIS A 48 6.34 -10.30 -3.96
CA HIS A 48 7.39 -10.88 -3.12
C HIS A 48 6.87 -11.45 -1.79
N GLY A 49 5.56 -11.35 -1.52
CA GLY A 49 4.91 -11.91 -0.33
C GLY A 49 4.94 -11.00 0.91
N TRP A 50 5.57 -9.83 0.83
CA TRP A 50 5.68 -8.86 1.92
C TRP A 50 4.41 -8.01 2.07
N ALA A 51 3.95 -7.87 3.32
CA ALA A 51 2.89 -6.94 3.72
C ALA A 51 3.43 -5.53 3.99
N TYR A 52 2.58 -4.53 3.72
CA TYR A 52 2.88 -3.11 3.97
C TYR A 52 2.11 -2.53 5.16
N HIS A 53 1.63 -3.41 6.04
CA HIS A 53 0.89 -3.12 7.27
C HIS A 53 1.06 -4.27 8.26
N PRO A 54 0.76 -4.07 9.56
CA PRO A 54 0.67 -5.15 10.53
C PRO A 54 -0.26 -6.26 10.04
N SER A 55 0.25 -7.49 9.97
CA SER A 55 -0.46 -8.63 9.40
C SER A 55 -0.06 -9.92 10.11
N GLU A 56 -1.05 -10.79 10.36
CA GLU A 56 -0.81 -12.16 10.83
C GLU A 56 -0.66 -13.15 9.66
N ALA A 57 -1.10 -12.77 8.47
CA ALA A 57 -1.15 -13.64 7.30
C ALA A 57 0.14 -13.58 6.46
N ASN A 58 0.91 -12.50 6.56
CA ASN A 58 2.11 -12.22 5.77
C ASN A 58 3.16 -11.50 6.62
N GLU A 59 4.42 -11.80 6.37
CA GLU A 59 5.52 -11.06 7.00
C GLU A 59 5.53 -9.60 6.51
N ILE A 60 5.82 -8.66 7.41
CA ILE A 60 5.97 -7.25 7.07
C ILE A 60 7.27 -7.05 6.29
N HIS A 61 7.25 -6.19 5.28
CA HIS A 61 8.46 -5.88 4.51
C HIS A 61 9.60 -5.42 5.42
N PRO A 62 10.82 -6.00 5.36
CA PRO A 62 11.90 -5.71 6.30
C PRO A 62 12.36 -4.25 6.26
N GLY A 63 12.31 -3.63 5.07
CA GLY A 63 12.60 -2.21 4.87
C GLY A 63 11.49 -1.22 5.28
N LEU A 64 10.38 -1.69 5.87
CA LEU A 64 9.24 -0.86 6.28
C LEU A 64 9.23 -0.68 7.81
N THR A 65 9.13 0.57 8.27
CA THR A 65 9.24 0.91 9.69
C THR A 65 7.92 1.29 10.36
N PHE A 66 6.81 1.35 9.61
CA PHE A 66 5.49 1.74 10.11
C PHE A 66 4.35 1.19 9.23
N ASP A 67 3.11 1.35 9.67
CA ASP A 67 1.92 0.97 8.90
C ASP A 67 1.67 1.95 7.73
N LEU A 68 2.29 1.68 6.59
CA LEU A 68 2.16 2.50 5.39
C LEU A 68 0.77 2.40 4.77
N LEU A 69 0.17 1.20 4.72
CA LEU A 69 -1.18 1.05 4.16
C LEU A 69 -2.20 1.83 4.99
N GLY A 70 -2.13 1.71 6.32
CA GLY A 70 -3.00 2.44 7.24
C GLY A 70 -2.89 3.95 7.03
N ALA A 71 -1.67 4.46 6.95
CA ALA A 71 -1.41 5.89 6.71
C ALA A 71 -1.96 6.38 5.36
N ILE A 72 -1.86 5.58 4.30
CA ILE A 72 -2.45 5.90 2.98
C ILE A 72 -3.98 5.91 3.03
N ILE A 73 -4.58 4.93 3.70
CA ILE A 73 -6.04 4.82 3.82
C ILE A 73 -6.60 6.01 4.59
N GLU A 74 -6.00 6.34 5.72
CA GLU A 74 -6.39 7.49 6.54
C GLU A 74 -6.28 8.78 5.72
N ALA A 75 -5.13 9.00 5.07
CA ALA A 75 -4.90 10.18 4.23
C ALA A 75 -5.96 10.34 3.12
N ALA A 76 -6.32 9.26 2.43
CA ALA A 76 -7.31 9.29 1.37
C ALA A 76 -8.74 9.52 1.90
N HIS A 77 -9.11 8.87 3.00
CA HIS A 77 -10.44 9.00 3.60
C HIS A 77 -10.71 10.40 4.15
N GLU A 78 -9.70 11.07 4.74
CA GLU A 78 -9.81 12.45 5.21
C GLU A 78 -10.28 13.44 4.11
N ILE A 79 -9.96 13.17 2.85
CA ILE A 79 -10.31 14.02 1.70
C ILE A 79 -11.43 13.42 0.83
N GLY A 80 -12.12 12.37 1.31
CA GLY A 80 -13.25 11.76 0.62
C GLY A 80 -12.88 10.86 -0.56
N VAL A 81 -11.62 10.44 -0.70
CA VAL A 81 -11.18 9.48 -1.73
C VAL A 81 -11.38 8.06 -1.22
N LYS A 82 -12.09 7.22 -1.98
CA LYS A 82 -12.36 5.82 -1.58
C LYS A 82 -11.12 4.95 -1.73
N THR A 83 -10.91 4.02 -0.82
CA THR A 83 -9.79 3.07 -0.90
C THR A 83 -10.26 1.63 -1.05
N TYR A 84 -9.48 0.83 -1.79
CA TYR A 84 -9.65 -0.61 -1.92
C TYR A 84 -8.29 -1.29 -1.74
N ALA A 85 -8.18 -2.21 -0.77
CA ALA A 85 -6.95 -2.97 -0.57
C ALA A 85 -6.89 -4.14 -1.56
N PHE A 86 -5.81 -4.20 -2.35
CA PHE A 86 -5.51 -5.31 -3.24
C PHE A 86 -4.58 -6.31 -2.56
N ILE A 87 -4.94 -7.59 -2.65
CA ILE A 87 -4.17 -8.71 -2.12
C ILE A 87 -3.95 -9.71 -3.26
N ARG A 88 -2.69 -9.99 -3.61
CA ARG A 88 -2.37 -11.10 -4.52
C ARG A 88 -2.28 -12.41 -3.73
N GLY A 89 -3.05 -13.43 -4.10
CA GLY A 89 -3.06 -14.72 -3.40
C GLY A 89 -1.77 -15.53 -3.59
N VAL A 90 -0.78 -15.34 -2.71
CA VAL A 90 0.35 -16.27 -2.50
C VAL A 90 0.68 -16.24 -1.01
N ARG A 91 0.61 -17.37 -0.29
CA ARG A 91 0.96 -17.42 1.14
C ARG A 91 2.43 -17.81 1.25
N ARG A 92 3.29 -16.91 1.72
CA ARG A 92 4.67 -17.25 2.05
C ARG A 92 4.64 -18.02 3.37
N THR A 93 5.05 -19.29 3.38
CA THR A 93 5.20 -20.03 4.62
C THR A 93 6.45 -19.58 5.37
N ARG A 94 6.49 -19.79 6.68
CA ARG A 94 7.62 -19.46 7.57
C ARG A 94 8.99 -20.03 7.12
N ASP A 95 9.00 -20.95 6.15
CA ASP A 95 10.19 -21.57 5.57
C ASP A 95 10.64 -20.92 4.22
N GLY A 96 10.02 -19.80 3.83
CA GLY A 96 10.35 -19.07 2.60
C GLY A 96 9.82 -19.69 1.31
N ARG A 97 9.05 -20.78 1.37
CA ARG A 97 8.47 -21.42 0.18
C ARG A 97 7.11 -20.81 -0.17
N GLU A 98 6.88 -20.59 -1.45
CA GLU A 98 5.58 -20.22 -2.00
C GLU A 98 4.74 -21.51 -2.17
N ARG A 99 3.44 -21.46 -1.81
CA ARG A 99 2.47 -22.51 -2.07
C ARG A 99 1.37 -22.01 -2.99
#